data_AF-A0A4Q6E7Q4-F1
#
_entry.id   AF-A0A4Q6E7Q4-F1
#
_cell.length_a   1.000
_cell.length_b   1.000
_cell.length_c   1.000
_cell.angle_alpha   90.00
_cell.angle_beta   90.00
_cell.angle_gamma   90.00
#
_symmetry.space_group_name_H-M   'P 1'
#
loop_
_entity.id
_entity.type
_entity.pdbx_description
1 polymer ?
#
loop_
_entity_poly.entity_id
_entity_poly.type
_entity_poly.pdbx_seq_one_letter_code
_entity_poly.pdbx_strand_id
1 'polypeptide(L)'
;MTKFLVAALLLATAPMAHANPSELMTCTTGGDALDSMSLGVNSVSDKNDTVLMVIDGMDESSTSFRADLPKGSLSKALKKGHLDITFRSEKSADFGGATSDAALLVLDKKSAGFSGKLAFSGTVFDISCK
;
A
#
# COMPACT_ATOMS: atom_id res chain seq x y z
N MET A 1 -32.35 2.31 24.84
CA MET A 1 -31.14 3.02 24.38
C MET A 1 -30.30 2.01 23.63
N THR A 2 -30.48 1.94 22.32
CA THR A 2 -29.97 0.85 21.48
C THR A 2 -28.73 1.33 20.75
N LYS A 3 -27.63 0.60 20.92
CA LYS A 3 -26.32 0.85 20.30
C LYS A 3 -26.43 0.61 18.79
N PHE A 4 -26.10 1.60 17.97
CA PHE A 4 -25.91 1.39 16.53
C PHE A 4 -24.52 0.81 16.28
N LEU A 5 -24.49 -0.48 15.98
CA LEU A 5 -23.37 -1.13 15.29
C LEU A 5 -23.38 -0.63 13.84
N VAL A 6 -22.37 0.13 13.46
CA VAL A 6 -22.08 0.39 12.05
C VAL A 6 -21.40 -0.86 11.51
N ALA A 7 -22.20 -1.70 10.86
CA ALA A 7 -21.72 -2.82 10.07
C ALA A 7 -20.87 -2.26 8.93
N ALA A 8 -19.59 -2.65 8.89
CA ALA A 8 -18.71 -2.43 7.77
C ALA A 8 -19.35 -3.04 6.52
N LEU A 9 -19.78 -2.17 5.61
CA LEU A 9 -20.41 -2.54 4.36
C LEU A 9 -19.32 -3.11 3.45
N LEU A 10 -19.31 -4.44 3.35
CA LEU A 10 -18.58 -5.21 2.34
C LEU A 10 -19.09 -4.81 0.94
N LEU A 11 -18.36 -3.93 0.26
CA LEU A 11 -18.49 -3.70 -1.18
C LEU A 11 -17.30 -4.36 -1.88
N ALA A 12 -17.55 -5.53 -2.45
CA ALA A 12 -16.65 -6.22 -3.36
C ALA A 12 -16.73 -5.56 -4.74
N THR A 13 -15.57 -5.31 -5.39
CA THR A 13 -15.22 -5.77 -6.75
C THR A 13 -13.85 -5.22 -7.21
N ALA A 14 -12.76 -5.86 -6.77
CA ALA A 14 -11.53 -6.18 -7.55
C ALA A 14 -10.52 -6.86 -6.58
N PRO A 15 -9.76 -7.87 -7.02
CA PRO A 15 -9.38 -8.97 -6.15
C PRO A 15 -8.10 -8.67 -5.36
N MET A 16 -8.28 -8.09 -4.17
CA MET A 16 -7.39 -8.38 -3.04
C MET A 16 -7.53 -9.85 -2.57
N ALA A 17 -8.40 -10.65 -3.21
CA ALA A 17 -8.74 -12.03 -2.86
C ALA A 17 -7.57 -13.05 -2.92
N HIS A 18 -6.37 -12.64 -3.33
CA HIS A 18 -5.18 -13.51 -3.32
C HIS A 18 -4.02 -12.97 -2.51
N ALA A 19 -4.14 -11.82 -1.83
CA ALA A 19 -3.15 -11.46 -0.83
C ALA A 19 -3.32 -12.44 0.34
N ASN A 20 -2.31 -13.27 0.60
CA ASN A 20 -2.27 -14.00 1.86
C ASN A 20 -2.40 -12.96 2.99
N PRO A 21 -3.43 -13.02 3.84
CA PRO A 21 -3.75 -11.97 4.83
C PRO A 21 -2.69 -11.80 5.94
N SER A 22 -1.56 -12.50 5.86
CA SER A 22 -0.51 -12.55 6.87
C SER A 22 0.41 -11.32 6.91
N GLU A 23 0.41 -10.44 5.90
CA GLU A 23 1.28 -9.24 5.86
C GLU A 23 0.58 -8.02 5.23
N LEU A 24 -0.65 -7.73 5.67
CA LEU A 24 -1.28 -6.44 5.40
C LEU A 24 -0.76 -5.42 6.42
N MET A 25 -0.05 -4.38 5.95
CA MET A 25 0.35 -3.24 6.75
C MET A 25 -0.59 -2.07 6.42
N THR A 26 -1.29 -1.56 7.44
CA THR A 26 -2.22 -0.45 7.24
C THR A 26 -1.51 0.85 7.58
N CYS A 27 -1.54 1.81 6.66
CA CYS A 27 -0.88 3.10 6.79
C CYS A 27 -1.92 4.23 6.88
N THR A 28 -1.72 5.16 7.79
CA THR A 28 -2.53 6.38 7.92
C THR A 28 -1.67 7.59 7.65
N THR A 29 -2.20 8.58 6.93
CA THR A 29 -1.57 9.90 6.87
C THR A 29 -1.87 10.70 8.13
N GLY A 30 -0.96 11.60 8.52
CA GLY A 30 -1.26 12.55 9.59
C GLY A 30 -2.17 13.69 9.08
N GLY A 31 -3.47 13.66 9.40
CA GLY A 31 -4.45 14.68 9.02
C GLY A 31 -5.37 14.28 7.86
N ASP A 32 -6.13 15.24 7.32
CA ASP A 32 -7.18 15.02 6.30
C ASP A 32 -6.63 14.90 4.87
N ALA A 33 -5.40 14.42 4.68
CA ALA A 33 -4.72 14.49 3.38
C ALA A 33 -5.00 13.28 2.47
N LEU A 34 -5.23 12.10 3.06
CA LEU A 34 -5.72 10.87 2.43
C LEU A 34 -6.67 10.16 3.40
N ASP A 35 -7.76 9.59 2.90
CA ASP A 35 -8.72 8.86 3.75
C ASP A 35 -8.12 7.57 4.30
N SER A 36 -7.39 6.83 3.45
CA SER A 36 -6.81 5.54 3.82
C SER A 36 -5.66 5.15 2.86
N MET A 37 -4.65 4.45 3.39
CA MET A 37 -3.64 3.78 2.58
C MET A 37 -3.41 2.38 3.11
N SER A 38 -3.48 1.38 2.23
CA SER A 38 -3.19 -0.01 2.57
C SER A 38 -2.01 -0.53 1.78
N LEU A 39 -1.06 -1.14 2.47
CA LEU A 39 0.07 -1.84 1.87
C LEU A 39 -0.15 -3.34 2.05
N GLY A 40 -0.34 -4.06 0.96
CA GLY A 40 -0.48 -5.50 0.95
C GLY A 40 0.69 -6.18 0.27
N VAL A 41 1.20 -7.22 0.91
CA VAL A 41 2.20 -8.10 0.31
C VAL A 41 1.48 -9.29 -0.31
N ASN A 42 1.69 -9.49 -1.60
CA ASN A 42 1.29 -10.72 -2.26
C ASN A 42 2.52 -11.40 -2.85
N SER A 43 2.98 -12.48 -2.23
CA SER A 43 4.02 -13.32 -2.82
C SER A 43 3.40 -14.21 -3.90
N VAL A 44 3.12 -13.62 -5.07
CA VAL A 44 2.39 -14.28 -6.17
C VAL A 44 3.26 -15.26 -6.96
N SER A 45 4.60 -15.13 -6.92
CA SER A 45 5.48 -15.88 -7.82
C SER A 45 6.69 -16.51 -7.14
N ASP A 46 7.23 -17.55 -7.77
CA ASP A 46 8.47 -18.20 -7.33
C ASP A 46 9.72 -17.33 -7.48
N LYS A 47 9.63 -16.19 -8.19
CA LYS A 47 10.77 -15.36 -8.60
C LYS A 47 10.81 -13.98 -7.94
N ASN A 48 9.65 -13.38 -7.68
CA ASN A 48 9.50 -12.02 -7.17
C ASN A 48 8.45 -11.96 -6.05
N ASP A 49 8.69 -11.07 -5.08
CA ASP A 49 7.66 -10.62 -4.13
C ASP A 49 6.88 -9.49 -4.79
N THR A 50 5.56 -9.59 -4.89
CA THR A 50 4.71 -8.50 -5.41
C THR A 50 4.14 -7.72 -4.24
N VAL A 51 4.31 -6.40 -4.27
CA VAL A 51 3.75 -5.49 -3.27
C VAL A 51 2.68 -4.66 -3.95
N LEU A 52 1.49 -4.66 -3.35
CA LEU A 52 0.36 -3.85 -3.77
C LEU A 52 0.18 -2.72 -2.76
N MET A 53 0.00 -1.52 -3.27
CA MET A 53 -0.36 -0.35 -2.48
C MET A 53 -1.68 0.19 -3.02
N VAL A 54 -2.64 0.38 -2.13
CA VAL A 54 -3.93 0.98 -2.46
C VAL A 54 -4.00 2.30 -1.70
N ILE A 55 -4.24 3.38 -2.43
CA ILE A 55 -4.47 4.71 -1.89
C ILE A 55 -5.94 5.05 -2.11
N ASP A 56 -6.67 5.29 -1.03
CA ASP A 56 -8.04 5.79 -1.07
C ASP A 56 -7.99 7.32 -0.90
N GLY A 57 -8.34 8.03 -1.97
CA GLY A 57 -8.43 9.49 -2.00
C GLY A 57 -9.73 10.00 -1.37
N MET A 58 -9.74 11.29 -1.02
CA MET A 58 -10.87 11.98 -0.38
C MET A 58 -12.14 12.06 -1.25
N ASP A 59 -12.02 11.76 -2.54
CA ASP A 59 -13.10 11.76 -3.53
C ASP A 59 -13.70 10.36 -3.76
N GLU A 60 -13.49 9.44 -2.82
CA GLU A 60 -13.86 8.02 -2.93
C GLU A 60 -13.17 7.28 -4.10
N SER A 61 -12.17 7.90 -4.75
CA SER A 61 -11.37 7.25 -5.77
C SER A 61 -10.26 6.40 -5.12
N SER A 62 -10.15 5.15 -5.56
CA SER A 62 -9.09 4.25 -5.12
C SER A 62 -8.08 4.05 -6.25
N THR A 63 -6.80 4.29 -5.96
CA THR A 63 -5.71 4.10 -6.91
C THR A 63 -4.81 2.96 -6.46
N SER A 64 -4.69 1.94 -7.32
CA SER A 64 -3.84 0.78 -7.07
C SER A 64 -2.47 0.93 -7.74
N PHE A 65 -1.47 0.56 -6.96
CA PHE A 65 -0.06 0.63 -7.24
C PHE A 65 0.58 -0.74 -7.04
N ARG A 66 1.55 -1.07 -7.89
CA ARG A 66 2.29 -2.32 -7.80
C ARG A 66 3.79 -2.06 -7.84
N ALA A 67 4.53 -2.86 -7.07
CA ALA A 67 5.97 -3.02 -7.19
C ALA A 67 6.32 -4.52 -7.19
N ASP A 68 7.18 -4.93 -8.11
CA ASP A 68 7.76 -6.27 -8.09
C ASP A 68 9.20 -6.19 -7.57
N LEU A 69 9.46 -6.88 -6.47
CA LEU A 69 10.75 -6.91 -5.80
C LEU A 69 11.41 -8.27 -6.00
N PRO A 70 12.75 -8.37 -6.02
CA PRO A 70 13.40 -9.67 -6.00
C PRO A 70 12.96 -10.47 -4.77
N LYS A 71 12.72 -11.77 -4.93
CA LYS A 71 12.20 -12.63 -3.86
C LYS A 71 12.96 -12.47 -2.53
N GLY A 72 12.22 -12.30 -1.44
CA GLY A 72 12.74 -12.11 -0.08
C GLY A 72 13.26 -10.70 0.22
N SER A 73 13.33 -9.78 -0.75
CA SER A 73 13.82 -8.42 -0.53
C SER A 73 12.95 -7.66 0.45
N LEU A 74 11.64 -7.86 0.38
CA LEU A 74 10.71 -7.21 1.30
C LEU A 74 10.90 -7.70 2.73
N SER A 75 10.95 -9.01 2.92
CA SER A 75 11.20 -9.61 4.24
C SER A 75 12.51 -9.10 4.86
N LYS A 76 13.54 -8.90 4.03
CA LYS A 76 14.84 -8.36 4.45
C LYS A 76 14.75 -6.88 4.82
N ALA A 77 14.02 -6.08 4.04
CA ALA A 77 13.77 -4.67 4.31
C ALA A 77 12.99 -4.48 5.64
N LEU A 78 11.91 -5.24 5.83
CA LEU A 78 11.11 -5.25 7.06
C LEU A 78 11.95 -5.64 8.29
N LYS A 79 12.81 -6.66 8.17
CA LYS A 79 13.73 -7.07 9.25
C LYS A 79 14.77 -6.00 9.57
N LYS A 80 15.30 -5.32 8.56
CA LYS A 80 16.23 -4.19 8.73
C LYS A 80 15.54 -2.96 9.31
N GLY A 81 14.21 -2.91 9.24
CA GLY A 81 13.43 -1.77 9.70
C GLY A 81 13.53 -0.56 8.78
N HIS A 82 13.80 -0.77 7.50
CA HIS A 82 13.82 0.29 6.49
C HIS A 82 13.29 -0.26 5.18
N LEU A 83 12.33 0.44 4.59
CA LEU A 83 11.70 0.09 3.33
C LEU A 83 11.73 1.32 2.40
N ASP A 84 12.20 1.11 1.18
CA ASP A 84 12.16 2.08 0.09
C ASP A 84 11.63 1.35 -1.15
N ILE A 85 10.42 1.70 -1.59
CA ILE A 85 9.76 1.07 -2.74
C ILE A 85 9.26 2.17 -3.68
N THR A 86 9.65 2.06 -4.94
CA THR A 86 8.99 2.76 -6.04
C THR A 86 7.87 1.89 -6.60
N PHE A 87 6.66 2.43 -6.61
CA PHE A 87 5.48 1.81 -7.20
C PHE A 87 5.12 2.43 -8.54
N ARG A 88 4.42 1.65 -9.35
CA ARG A 88 3.81 2.07 -10.62
C ARG A 88 2.32 1.80 -10.57
N SER A 89 1.50 2.67 -11.17
CA SER A 89 0.07 2.37 -11.29
C SER A 89 -0.12 1.09 -12.10
N GLU A 90 -1.19 0.34 -11.81
CA GLU A 90 -1.52 -0.91 -12.51
C GLU A 90 -1.72 -0.72 -14.04
N LYS A 91 -1.80 0.52 -14.53
CA LYS A 91 -1.84 0.86 -15.96
C LYS A 91 -0.46 0.92 -16.64
N SER A 92 0.64 0.59 -15.94
CA SER A 92 2.02 0.65 -16.46
C SER A 92 2.45 -0.52 -17.35
N ALA A 93 3.55 -0.38 -18.09
CA ALA A 93 3.87 -1.18 -19.29
C ALA A 93 4.19 -2.64 -19.03
N ASP A 94 4.44 -2.97 -17.76
CA ASP A 94 4.54 -4.34 -17.27
C ASP A 94 3.15 -5.04 -17.25
N PHE A 95 2.07 -4.30 -17.59
CA PHE A 95 0.69 -4.71 -17.88
C PHE A 95 0.21 -4.35 -19.30
N GLY A 96 1.09 -3.91 -20.22
CA GLY A 96 0.74 -3.68 -21.63
C GLY A 96 0.41 -2.24 -22.07
N GLY A 97 0.69 -1.20 -21.28
CA GLY A 97 0.50 0.22 -21.67
C GLY A 97 1.39 1.22 -20.91
N ALA A 98 1.55 2.48 -21.34
CA ALA A 98 2.47 3.42 -20.67
C ALA A 98 2.11 3.69 -19.20
N THR A 99 3.11 3.78 -18.31
CA THR A 99 2.93 4.18 -16.90
C THR A 99 2.24 5.53 -16.80
N SER A 100 0.99 5.56 -16.30
CA SER A 100 0.27 6.81 -16.09
C SER A 100 0.77 7.55 -14.85
N ASP A 101 1.09 6.80 -13.79
CA ASP A 101 1.43 7.36 -12.47
C ASP A 101 2.45 6.49 -11.74
N ALA A 102 3.19 7.12 -10.83
CA ALA A 102 4.15 6.47 -9.96
C ALA A 102 4.01 7.01 -8.53
N ALA A 103 4.47 6.23 -7.57
CA ALA A 103 4.54 6.63 -6.17
C ALA A 103 5.84 6.13 -5.53
N LEU A 104 6.36 6.88 -4.56
CA LEU A 104 7.54 6.49 -3.78
C LEU A 104 7.14 6.35 -2.32
N LEU A 105 7.44 5.20 -1.73
CA LEU A 105 7.19 4.89 -0.33
C LEU A 105 8.52 4.69 0.39
N VAL A 106 8.76 5.50 1.42
CA VAL A 106 9.91 5.32 2.31
C VAL A 106 9.38 5.16 3.74
N LEU A 107 9.71 4.06 4.40
CA LEU A 107 9.30 3.75 5.76
C LEU A 107 10.48 3.32 6.62
N ASP A 108 10.54 3.86 7.83
CA ASP A 108 11.49 3.46 8.86
C ASP A 108 10.76 2.87 10.06
N LYS A 109 11.33 1.81 10.63
CA LYS A 109 10.83 1.21 11.86
C LYS A 109 11.05 2.15 13.04
N LYS A 110 9.99 2.39 13.77
CA LYS A 110 9.94 3.08 15.07
C LYS A 110 9.55 2.09 16.15
N SER A 111 9.54 2.55 17.41
CA SER A 111 9.15 1.73 18.56
C SER A 111 7.73 1.18 18.47
N ALA A 112 6.82 1.86 17.78
CA ALA A 112 5.38 1.54 17.72
C ALA A 112 4.88 1.06 16.33
N GLY A 113 5.77 0.81 15.37
CA GLY A 113 5.40 0.46 13.99
C GLY A 113 6.41 0.98 12.97
N PHE A 114 5.95 1.25 11.74
CA PHE A 114 6.72 1.95 10.72
C PHE A 114 6.19 3.38 10.54
N SER A 115 7.05 4.31 10.17
CA SER A 115 6.65 5.67 9.81
C SER A 115 7.55 6.22 8.72
N GLY A 116 7.04 7.09 7.87
CA GLY A 116 7.88 7.75 6.88
C GLY A 116 7.07 8.60 5.92
N LYS A 117 7.40 8.51 4.63
CA LYS A 117 6.87 9.39 3.59
C LYS A 117 6.29 8.60 2.43
N LEU A 118 5.18 9.09 1.91
CA LEU A 118 4.64 8.72 0.61
C LEU A 118 4.74 9.94 -0.31
N ALA A 119 5.38 9.82 -1.47
CA ALA A 119 5.27 10.79 -2.53
C ALA A 119 4.35 10.26 -3.63
N PHE A 120 3.26 10.97 -3.90
CA PHE A 120 2.24 10.61 -4.90
C PHE A 120 1.57 11.87 -5.44
N SER A 121 1.32 11.92 -6.76
CA SER A 121 0.65 13.04 -7.44
C SER A 121 1.27 14.43 -7.11
N GLY A 122 2.61 14.48 -7.08
CA GLY A 122 3.36 15.71 -6.77
C GLY A 122 3.29 16.17 -5.31
N THR A 123 2.62 15.42 -4.43
CA THR A 123 2.49 15.72 -3.00
C THR A 123 3.26 14.71 -2.17
N VAL A 124 3.80 15.16 -1.03
CA VAL A 124 4.50 14.31 -0.06
C VAL A 124 3.72 14.26 1.24
N PHE A 125 3.33 13.06 1.65
CA PHE A 125 2.53 12.80 2.84
C PHE A 125 3.38 12.14 3.93
N ASP A 126 3.22 12.58 5.16
CA ASP A 126 3.67 11.83 6.34
C ASP A 126 2.72 10.67 6.59
N ILE A 127 3.28 9.46 6.71
CA ILE A 127 2.52 8.24 6.95
C ILE A 127 3.03 7.49 8.18
N SER A 128 2.11 6.86 8.88
CA SER A 128 2.38 5.93 9.98
C SER A 128 1.69 4.61 9.71
N CYS A 129 2.42 3.52 9.81
CA CYS A 129 1.96 2.20 9.45
C CYS A 129 2.04 1.23 10.64
N LYS A 130 1.02 0.40 10.79
CA LYS A 130 0.90 -0.62 11.83
C LYS A 130 0.78 -2.01 11.23
#